data_AF-A0A2S5CIV1-F1
#
_entry.id   AF-A0A2S5CIV1-F1
#
_cell.length_a   1.000
_cell.length_b   1.000
_cell.length_c   1.000
_cell.angle_alpha   90.00
_cell.angle_beta   90.00
_cell.angle_gamma   90.00
#
_symmetry.space_group_name_H-M   'P 1'
#
loop_
_entity.id
_entity.type
_entity.pdbx_description
1 polymer ?
#
loop_
_entity_poly.entity_id
_entity_poly.type
_entity_poly.pdbx_seq_one_letter_code
_entity_poly.pdbx_strand_id
1 'polypeptide(L)'
;MVIMKIKKYFKRLLIKLLNNDLEIKELIREIAKSEAPFKIKTTAPLVEQITTVIPIPAIAEPLRQQLATELDLLRYLENDKELRDYWLGNLPDTEGEQLCQLLAIAAQWERILQLWDFLANRCKQAQRAATPEEQALLAGSVTIHNLIWTDKAACLFSAELDTNYDYQQHERATSKGDTIIEEWLSGLKNPAGQVQKHTLVNTR
;
A
#
# COMPACT_ATOMS: atom_id res chain seq x y z
N MET A 1 1.09 -33.20 6.23
CA MET A 1 -0.37 -33.51 6.30
C MET A 1 -1.28 -32.33 5.85
N VAL A 2 -0.74 -31.18 5.43
CA VAL A 2 -1.53 -29.97 5.07
C VAL A 2 -1.94 -29.94 3.59
N ILE A 3 -1.05 -30.38 2.69
CA ILE A 3 -1.29 -30.42 1.23
C ILE A 3 -2.51 -31.29 0.84
N MET A 4 -2.75 -32.36 1.60
CA MET A 4 -3.88 -33.27 1.36
C MET A 4 -5.24 -32.66 1.72
N LYS A 5 -5.27 -31.72 2.69
CA LYS A 5 -6.49 -31.01 3.10
C LYS A 5 -6.89 -29.96 2.07
N ILE A 6 -5.93 -29.26 1.47
CA ILE A 6 -6.16 -28.22 0.46
C ILE A 6 -6.77 -28.81 -0.82
N LYS A 7 -6.24 -29.93 -1.33
CA LYS A 7 -6.82 -30.62 -2.50
C LYS A 7 -8.25 -31.09 -2.27
N LYS A 8 -8.57 -31.56 -1.05
CA LYS A 8 -9.92 -32.02 -0.68
C LYS A 8 -10.91 -30.86 -0.57
N TYR A 9 -10.45 -29.68 -0.14
CA TYR A 9 -11.27 -28.49 -0.02
C TYR A 9 -11.62 -27.90 -1.40
N PHE A 10 -10.64 -27.80 -2.30
CA PHE A 10 -10.86 -27.37 -3.69
C PHE A 10 -11.83 -28.29 -4.43
N LYS A 11 -11.68 -29.62 -4.30
CA LYS A 11 -12.62 -30.57 -4.91
C LYS A 11 -14.05 -30.37 -4.43
N ARG A 12 -14.26 -30.05 -3.15
CA ARG A 12 -15.61 -29.79 -2.59
C ARG A 12 -16.19 -28.46 -3.06
N LEU A 13 -15.38 -27.41 -3.18
CA LEU A 13 -15.80 -26.11 -3.72
C LEU A 13 -16.17 -26.23 -5.19
N LEU A 14 -15.37 -26.95 -5.97
CA LEU A 14 -15.63 -27.19 -7.39
C LEU A 14 -16.93 -27.99 -7.60
N ILE A 15 -17.18 -29.03 -6.80
CA ILE A 15 -18.45 -29.78 -6.83
C ILE A 15 -19.65 -28.91 -6.42
N LYS A 16 -19.48 -27.98 -5.47
CA LYS A 16 -20.55 -27.04 -5.07
C LYS A 16 -20.87 -26.03 -6.17
N LEU A 17 -19.85 -25.47 -6.83
CA LEU A 17 -20.00 -24.58 -7.99
C LEU A 17 -20.72 -25.29 -9.15
N LEU A 18 -20.27 -26.50 -9.48
CA LEU A 18 -20.87 -27.32 -10.52
C LEU A 18 -22.31 -27.74 -10.22
N ASN A 19 -22.71 -27.81 -8.95
CA ASN A 19 -24.07 -28.21 -8.57
C ASN A 19 -25.09 -27.08 -8.59
N ASN A 20 -24.65 -25.83 -8.45
CA ASN A 20 -25.55 -24.67 -8.31
C ASN A 20 -25.72 -23.86 -9.60
N ASP A 21 -24.93 -24.13 -10.63
CA ASP A 21 -24.95 -23.39 -11.87
C ASP A 21 -25.49 -24.25 -13.03
N LEU A 22 -26.60 -23.82 -13.63
CA LEU A 22 -27.27 -24.54 -14.71
C LEU A 22 -26.50 -24.39 -16.03
N GLU A 23 -25.88 -23.23 -16.28
CA GLU A 23 -25.12 -22.94 -17.51
C GLU A 23 -23.84 -23.79 -17.56
N ILE A 24 -23.15 -23.93 -16.43
CA ILE A 24 -21.94 -24.76 -16.37
C ILE A 24 -22.27 -26.24 -16.58
N LYS A 25 -23.43 -26.72 -16.10
CA LYS A 25 -23.90 -28.08 -16.34
C LYS A 25 -24.25 -28.32 -17.81
N GLU A 26 -24.78 -27.31 -18.50
CA GLU A 26 -25.06 -27.40 -19.94
C GLU A 26 -23.78 -27.42 -20.76
N LEU A 27 -22.81 -26.56 -20.46
CA LEU A 27 -21.51 -26.55 -21.12
C LEU A 27 -20.75 -27.88 -20.97
N ILE A 28 -20.76 -28.46 -19.77
CA ILE A 28 -20.12 -29.76 -19.52
C ILE A 28 -20.88 -30.89 -20.23
N ARG A 29 -22.21 -30.82 -20.33
CA ARG A 29 -22.99 -31.76 -21.13
C ARG A 29 -22.68 -31.65 -22.61
N GLU A 30 -22.45 -30.45 -23.15
CA GLU A 30 -22.05 -30.30 -24.55
C GLU A 30 -20.68 -30.90 -24.82
N ILE A 31 -19.71 -30.65 -23.95
CA ILE A 31 -18.36 -31.23 -24.05
C ILE A 31 -18.41 -32.76 -23.91
N ALA A 32 -19.20 -33.30 -22.98
CA ALA A 32 -19.34 -34.74 -22.78
C ALA A 32 -20.15 -35.44 -23.89
N LYS A 33 -21.06 -34.72 -24.57
CA LYS A 33 -21.79 -35.24 -25.75
C LYS A 33 -20.93 -35.24 -27.02
N SER A 34 -19.85 -34.46 -27.04
CA SER A 34 -18.86 -34.45 -28.12
C SER A 34 -17.89 -35.64 -28.01
N GLU A 35 -18.42 -36.87 -28.06
CA GLU A 35 -17.63 -38.06 -28.35
C GLU A 35 -17.36 -38.15 -29.86
N ALA A 36 -16.40 -37.37 -30.35
CA ALA A 36 -15.79 -37.64 -31.63
C ALA A 36 -14.27 -37.49 -31.51
N PRO A 37 -13.48 -38.52 -31.86
CA PRO A 37 -12.02 -38.41 -31.83
C PRO A 37 -11.62 -37.32 -32.81
N PHE A 38 -10.86 -36.34 -32.32
CA PHE A 38 -10.35 -35.20 -33.08
C PHE A 38 -9.41 -35.72 -34.19
N LYS A 39 -9.96 -36.09 -35.34
CA LYS A 39 -9.20 -36.44 -36.55
C LYS A 39 -8.78 -35.15 -37.24
N ILE A 40 -7.57 -34.69 -36.96
CA ILE A 40 -6.91 -33.65 -37.74
C ILE A 40 -6.60 -34.26 -39.12
N LYS A 41 -7.41 -33.92 -40.14
CA LYS A 41 -7.09 -34.20 -41.54
C LYS A 41 -6.13 -33.13 -42.04
N THR A 42 -4.88 -33.49 -42.24
CA THR A 42 -3.88 -32.70 -42.95
C THR A 42 -4.14 -32.74 -44.45
N THR A 43 -4.58 -31.62 -45.02
CA THR A 43 -4.41 -31.31 -46.45
C THR A 43 -4.14 -29.81 -46.57
N ALA A 44 -2.91 -29.48 -46.99
CA ALA A 44 -2.40 -28.13 -47.23
C ALA A 44 -2.85 -27.57 -48.61
N PRO A 45 -2.55 -26.31 -48.97
CA PRO A 45 -2.16 -25.15 -48.16
C PRO A 45 -3.14 -23.99 -48.39
N LEU A 46 -3.67 -23.38 -47.34
CA LEU A 46 -4.37 -22.10 -47.48
C LEU A 46 -3.58 -21.05 -46.70
N VAL A 47 -2.81 -20.27 -47.47
CA VAL A 47 -2.31 -18.92 -47.22
C VAL A 47 -1.65 -18.73 -45.86
N GLU A 48 -0.35 -18.41 -45.88
CA GLU A 48 0.36 -17.75 -44.77
C GLU A 48 -0.39 -16.47 -44.38
N GLN A 49 -1.42 -16.60 -43.55
CA GLN A 49 -1.82 -15.53 -42.68
C GLN A 49 -0.72 -15.51 -41.63
N ILE A 50 0.22 -14.59 -41.85
CA ILE A 50 1.11 -14.09 -40.83
C ILE A 50 0.17 -13.65 -39.69
N THR A 51 -0.06 -14.53 -38.72
CA THR A 51 -0.56 -14.12 -37.42
C THR A 51 0.58 -13.30 -36.85
N THR A 52 0.60 -12.01 -37.19
CA THR A 52 1.22 -11.02 -36.32
C THR A 52 0.58 -11.28 -34.97
N VAL A 53 1.31 -11.98 -34.11
CA VAL A 53 1.09 -11.96 -32.68
C VAL A 53 1.28 -10.49 -32.35
N ILE A 54 0.19 -9.71 -32.41
CA ILE A 54 0.16 -8.39 -31.80
C ILE A 54 0.53 -8.71 -30.37
N PRO A 55 1.68 -8.23 -29.86
CA PRO A 55 1.98 -8.38 -28.46
C PRO A 55 0.78 -7.74 -27.77
N ILE A 56 -0.04 -8.53 -27.08
CA ILE A 56 -1.05 -7.96 -26.19
C ILE A 56 -0.20 -7.06 -25.29
N PRO A 57 -0.31 -5.73 -25.40
CA PRO A 57 0.48 -4.87 -24.54
C PRO A 57 0.12 -5.32 -23.14
N ALA A 58 1.13 -5.64 -22.33
CA ALA A 58 0.91 -5.93 -20.93
C ALA A 58 0.21 -4.70 -20.36
N ILE A 59 -1.11 -4.77 -20.24
CA ILE A 59 -1.90 -3.76 -19.57
C ILE A 59 -1.40 -3.87 -18.14
N ALA A 60 -0.49 -2.99 -17.75
CA ALA A 60 -0.26 -2.76 -16.34
C ALA A 60 -1.65 -2.49 -15.77
N GLU A 61 -2.14 -3.42 -14.94
CA GLU A 61 -3.50 -3.44 -14.43
C GLU A 61 -3.88 -2.02 -13.99
N PRO A 62 -4.93 -1.37 -14.55
CA PRO A 62 -5.22 0.05 -14.30
C PRO A 62 -5.33 0.36 -12.80
N LEU A 63 -5.74 -0.63 -12.01
CA LEU A 63 -5.77 -0.58 -10.55
C LEU A 63 -4.38 -0.43 -9.91
N ARG A 64 -3.35 -1.11 -10.41
CA ARG A 64 -1.97 -0.96 -9.89
C ARG A 64 -1.40 0.43 -10.14
N GLN A 65 -1.76 1.06 -11.25
CA GLN A 65 -1.37 2.44 -11.52
C GLN A 65 -2.08 3.42 -10.58
N GLN A 66 -3.37 3.18 -10.29
CA GLN A 66 -4.15 3.98 -9.35
C GLN A 66 -3.66 3.86 -7.91
N LEU A 67 -3.17 2.69 -7.52
CA LEU A 67 -2.65 2.39 -6.17
C LEU A 67 -1.12 2.46 -6.10
N ALA A 68 -0.47 3.10 -7.08
CA ALA A 68 0.98 3.11 -7.17
C ALA A 68 1.64 3.72 -5.93
N THR A 69 1.03 4.78 -5.38
CA THR A 69 1.51 5.44 -4.17
C THR A 69 1.46 4.50 -2.97
N GLU A 70 0.34 3.84 -2.71
CA GLU A 70 0.20 2.94 -1.57
C GLU A 70 1.09 1.68 -1.71
N LEU A 71 1.29 1.21 -2.94
CA LEU A 71 2.25 0.13 -3.23
C LEU A 71 3.69 0.56 -2.97
N ASP A 72 4.06 1.81 -3.29
CA ASP A 72 5.38 2.35 -2.97
C ASP A 72 5.60 2.45 -1.46
N LEU A 73 4.58 2.86 -0.69
CA LEU A 73 4.62 2.87 0.78
C LEU A 73 4.82 1.45 1.34
N LEU A 74 4.08 0.48 0.81
CA LEU A 74 4.19 -0.91 1.24
C LEU A 74 5.60 -1.45 0.95
N ARG A 75 6.14 -1.19 -0.23
CA ARG A 75 7.52 -1.58 -0.60
C ARG A 75 8.55 -0.93 0.32
N TYR A 76 8.36 0.32 0.71
CA TYR A 76 9.25 0.97 1.69
C TYR A 76 9.22 0.22 3.03
N LEU A 77 8.03 -0.12 3.55
CA LEU A 77 7.87 -0.88 4.79
C LEU A 77 8.42 -2.32 4.69
N GLU A 78 8.38 -2.94 3.52
CA GLU A 78 9.02 -4.25 3.32
C GLU A 78 10.55 -4.19 3.49
N ASN A 79 11.17 -3.08 3.06
CA ASN A 79 12.61 -2.84 3.20
C ASN A 79 12.99 -2.42 4.62
N ASP A 80 12.10 -1.71 5.33
CA ASP A 80 12.30 -1.30 6.72
C ASP A 80 11.56 -2.22 7.70
N LYS A 81 12.18 -3.36 7.98
CA LYS A 81 11.62 -4.39 8.86
C LYS A 81 11.31 -3.87 10.26
N GLU A 82 12.15 -3.02 10.82
CA GLU A 82 11.97 -2.48 12.17
C GLU A 82 10.69 -1.65 12.25
N LEU A 83 10.54 -0.70 11.32
CA LEU A 83 9.36 0.16 11.25
C LEU A 83 8.10 -0.65 10.97
N ARG A 84 8.17 -1.59 10.04
CA ARG A 84 7.03 -2.45 9.69
C ARG A 84 6.58 -3.29 10.88
N ASP A 85 7.51 -3.96 11.56
CA ASP A 85 7.16 -4.80 12.71
C ASP A 85 6.59 -3.96 13.86
N TYR A 86 7.04 -2.70 14.03
CA TYR A 86 6.46 -1.74 14.99
C TYR A 86 5.06 -1.27 14.59
N TRP A 87 4.87 -0.86 13.33
CA TRP A 87 3.70 -0.10 12.90
C TRP A 87 2.62 -0.92 12.19
N LEU A 88 2.96 -1.95 11.42
CA LEU A 88 1.99 -2.87 10.82
C LEU A 88 1.91 -4.19 11.59
N GLY A 89 3.01 -4.57 12.26
CA GLY A 89 3.14 -5.88 12.88
C GLY A 89 3.40 -6.95 11.83
N ASN A 90 2.81 -8.13 12.04
CA ASN A 90 2.94 -9.23 11.10
C ASN A 90 2.12 -8.93 9.84
N LEU A 91 2.81 -8.95 8.69
CA LEU A 91 2.16 -8.87 7.39
C LEU A 91 1.49 -10.20 7.01
N PRO A 92 0.32 -10.17 6.37
CA PRO A 92 -0.30 -11.34 5.76
C PRO A 92 0.45 -11.81 4.52
N ASP A 93 0.06 -12.97 4.00
CA ASP A 93 0.79 -13.68 2.94
C ASP A 93 0.61 -13.04 1.56
N THR A 94 -0.48 -12.30 1.32
CA THR A 94 -0.79 -11.72 0.00
C THR A 94 -0.65 -10.20 -0.03
N GLU A 95 -0.11 -9.66 -1.12
CA GLU A 95 0.05 -8.19 -1.34
C GLU A 95 -1.26 -7.42 -1.16
N GLY A 96 -2.38 -7.98 -1.63
CA GLY A 96 -3.70 -7.36 -1.47
C GLY A 96 -4.13 -7.26 0.00
N GLU A 97 -3.90 -8.31 0.80
CA GLU A 97 -4.19 -8.27 2.24
C GLU A 97 -3.24 -7.32 2.98
N GLN A 98 -1.97 -7.26 2.57
CA GLN A 98 -0.98 -6.33 3.12
C GLN A 98 -1.38 -4.89 2.86
N LEU A 99 -1.85 -4.59 1.65
CA LEU A 99 -2.37 -3.29 1.28
C LEU A 99 -3.61 -2.93 2.10
N CYS A 100 -4.56 -3.86 2.25
CA CYS A 100 -5.72 -3.65 3.11
C CYS A 100 -5.32 -3.38 4.58
N GLN A 101 -4.30 -4.08 5.10
CA GLN A 101 -3.77 -3.83 6.44
C GLN A 101 -3.14 -2.45 6.55
N LEU A 102 -2.32 -2.04 5.57
CA LEU A 102 -1.74 -0.69 5.50
C LEU A 102 -2.85 0.37 5.55
N LEU A 103 -3.87 0.23 4.70
CA LEU A 103 -5.00 1.16 4.65
C LEU A 103 -5.76 1.19 5.98
N ALA A 104 -6.05 0.04 6.58
CA ALA A 104 -6.76 -0.05 7.85
C ALA A 104 -5.99 0.53 9.04
N ILE A 105 -4.66 0.41 9.03
CA ILE A 105 -3.79 0.99 10.05
C ILE A 105 -3.64 2.50 9.84
N ALA A 106 -3.33 2.94 8.62
CA ALA A 106 -3.18 4.35 8.27
C ALA A 106 -4.49 5.14 8.44
N ALA A 107 -5.64 4.50 8.27
CA ALA A 107 -6.96 5.06 8.58
C ALA A 107 -7.11 5.53 10.03
N GLN A 108 -6.32 5.01 10.98
CA GLN A 108 -6.45 5.32 12.39
C GLN A 108 -5.49 6.44 12.81
N TRP A 109 -6.06 7.54 13.30
CA TRP A 109 -5.26 8.72 13.70
C TRP A 109 -4.18 8.40 14.74
N GLU A 110 -4.52 7.61 15.76
CA GLU A 110 -3.56 7.18 16.80
C GLU A 110 -2.36 6.42 16.22
N ARG A 111 -2.56 5.66 15.14
CA ARG A 111 -1.46 4.95 14.45
C ARG A 111 -0.57 5.91 13.70
N ILE A 112 -1.11 6.99 13.13
CA ILE A 112 -0.31 8.06 12.51
C ILE A 112 0.53 8.78 13.56
N LEU A 113 -0.04 9.07 14.74
CA LEU A 113 0.72 9.69 15.84
C LEU A 113 1.88 8.80 16.29
N GLN A 114 1.67 7.49 16.39
CA GLN A 114 2.71 6.51 16.72
C GLN A 114 3.79 6.42 15.64
N LEU A 115 3.40 6.44 14.36
CA LEU A 115 4.35 6.49 13.24
C LEU A 115 5.23 7.75 13.34
N TRP A 116 4.62 8.90 13.60
CA TRP A 116 5.34 10.15 13.77
C TRP A 116 6.35 10.06 14.92
N ASP A 117 5.95 9.55 16.09
CA ASP A 117 6.84 9.41 17.25
C ASP A 117 8.03 8.50 16.95
N PHE A 118 7.79 7.41 16.24
CA PHE A 118 8.83 6.49 15.82
C PHE A 118 9.83 7.15 14.87
N LEU A 119 9.35 7.85 13.84
CA LEU A 119 10.20 8.56 12.89
C LEU A 119 10.97 9.72 13.55
N ALA A 120 10.32 10.48 14.44
CA ALA A 120 10.95 11.56 15.19
C ALA A 120 12.09 11.03 16.08
N ASN A 121 11.86 9.92 16.79
CA ASN A 121 12.89 9.28 17.59
C ASN A 121 14.05 8.77 16.74
N ARG A 122 13.76 8.16 15.59
CA ARG A 122 14.79 7.72 14.65
C ARG A 122 15.64 8.88 14.12
N CYS A 123 15.01 10.00 13.75
CA CYS A 123 15.70 11.22 13.31
C CYS A 123 16.61 11.76 14.41
N LYS A 124 16.11 11.84 15.65
CA LYS A 124 16.90 12.27 16.82
C LYS A 124 18.07 11.34 17.12
N GLN A 125 17.87 10.02 17.07
CA GLN A 125 18.93 9.05 17.34
C GLN A 125 20.02 9.09 16.26
N ALA A 126 19.62 9.23 14.99
CA ALA A 126 20.53 9.30 13.86
C ALA A 126 21.09 10.70 13.60
N GLN A 127 20.62 11.72 14.34
CA GLN A 127 21.01 13.14 14.18
C GLN A 127 20.92 13.61 12.71
N ARG A 128 19.79 13.30 12.06
CA ARG A 128 19.51 13.65 10.67
C ARG A 128 18.04 14.02 10.48
N ALA A 129 17.76 14.73 9.40
CA ALA A 129 16.40 14.87 8.87
C ALA A 129 15.83 13.52 8.42
N ALA A 130 14.50 13.43 8.38
CA ALA A 130 13.78 12.29 7.82
C ALA A 130 14.09 12.14 6.33
N THR A 131 14.24 10.90 5.87
CA THR A 131 14.47 10.64 4.44
C THR A 131 13.22 10.98 3.63
N PRO A 132 13.35 11.20 2.31
CA PRO A 132 12.19 11.44 1.45
C PRO A 132 11.13 10.33 1.54
N GLU A 133 11.55 9.07 1.72
CA GLU A 133 10.65 7.93 1.88
C GLU A 133 9.94 7.93 3.25
N GLU A 134 10.63 8.30 4.33
CA GLU A 134 10.03 8.46 5.66
C GLU A 134 8.95 9.56 5.65
N GLN A 135 9.25 10.68 4.99
CA GLN A 135 8.30 11.78 4.80
C GLN A 135 7.12 11.36 3.92
N ALA A 136 7.38 10.65 2.82
CA ALA A 136 6.35 10.13 1.93
C ALA A 136 5.42 9.15 2.65
N LEU A 137 5.96 8.29 3.53
CA LEU A 137 5.16 7.39 4.35
C LEU A 137 4.23 8.14 5.31
N LEU A 138 4.74 9.17 5.99
CA LEU A 138 3.92 9.99 6.88
C LEU A 138 2.82 10.73 6.09
N ALA A 139 3.18 11.37 4.97
CA ALA A 139 2.24 12.10 4.11
C ALA A 139 1.19 11.18 3.48
N GLY A 140 1.60 10.02 3.00
CA GLY A 140 0.72 9.00 2.45
C GLY A 140 -0.25 8.46 3.50
N SER A 141 0.23 8.24 4.74
CA SER A 141 -0.64 7.82 5.84
C SER A 141 -1.71 8.85 6.18
N VAL A 142 -1.36 10.14 6.21
CA VAL A 142 -2.33 11.24 6.39
C VAL A 142 -3.32 11.30 5.23
N THR A 143 -2.87 11.10 4.00
CA THR A 143 -3.73 11.05 2.82
C THR A 143 -4.76 9.93 2.93
N ILE A 144 -4.33 8.73 3.32
CA ILE A 144 -5.21 7.57 3.55
C ILE A 144 -6.21 7.86 4.67
N HIS A 145 -5.77 8.43 5.80
CA HIS A 145 -6.67 8.80 6.90
C HIS A 145 -7.77 9.77 6.45
N ASN A 146 -7.41 10.73 5.61
CA ASN A 146 -8.33 11.73 5.10
C ASN A 146 -9.39 11.17 4.16
N LEU A 147 -9.24 9.95 3.62
CA LEU A 147 -10.28 9.29 2.81
C LEU A 147 -11.58 9.04 3.58
N ILE A 148 -11.53 9.03 4.92
CA ILE A 148 -12.69 8.82 5.79
C ILE A 148 -13.51 10.10 5.99
N TRP A 149 -12.91 11.27 5.72
CA TRP A 149 -13.49 12.57 6.05
C TRP A 149 -13.88 13.34 4.78
N THR A 150 -15.04 14.00 4.80
CA THR A 150 -15.52 14.82 3.68
C THR A 150 -15.25 16.32 3.83
N ASP A 151 -15.36 16.86 5.05
CA ASP A 151 -15.39 18.32 5.27
C ASP A 151 -14.18 18.87 6.03
N LYS A 152 -13.40 17.99 6.64
CA LYS A 152 -12.25 18.34 7.49
C LYS A 152 -11.13 17.35 7.22
N ALA A 153 -9.89 17.82 7.17
CA ALA A 153 -8.74 16.97 6.87
C ALA A 153 -7.64 17.21 7.90
N ALA A 154 -7.01 16.13 8.32
CA ALA A 154 -5.72 16.22 8.99
C ALA A 154 -4.68 16.71 7.98
N CYS A 155 -3.66 17.43 8.43
CA CYS A 155 -2.62 17.92 7.54
C CYS A 155 -1.24 17.90 8.18
N LEU A 156 -0.24 17.80 7.31
CA LEU A 156 1.13 18.09 7.65
C LEU A 156 1.35 19.60 7.59
N PHE A 157 2.21 20.10 8.45
CA PHE A 157 2.69 21.48 8.37
C PHE A 157 4.20 21.52 8.58
N SER A 158 4.83 22.45 7.86
CA SER A 158 6.28 22.62 7.84
C SER A 158 6.70 23.90 8.55
N ALA A 159 7.93 23.92 9.02
CA ALA A 159 8.59 25.08 9.58
C ALA A 159 9.29 25.86 8.46
N GLU A 160 9.30 27.18 8.58
CA GLU A 160 10.03 28.04 7.66
C GLU A 160 11.48 28.17 8.14
N LEU A 161 12.44 27.97 7.23
CA LEU A 161 13.87 28.09 7.54
C LEU A 161 14.26 29.55 7.80
N ASP A 162 15.32 29.74 8.59
CA ASP A 162 15.81 31.05 9.03
C ASP A 162 14.78 31.89 9.81
N THR A 163 13.76 31.25 10.37
CA THR A 163 12.80 31.88 11.29
C THR A 163 13.07 31.51 12.75
N ASN A 164 12.44 32.27 13.65
CA ASN A 164 12.56 32.01 15.09
C ASN A 164 11.80 30.75 15.49
N TYR A 165 12.38 30.02 16.43
CA TYR A 165 11.75 28.87 17.06
C TYR A 165 10.47 29.28 17.83
N ASP A 166 9.34 28.68 17.47
CA ASP A 166 8.07 28.78 18.19
C ASP A 166 7.77 27.47 18.94
N TYR A 167 7.75 27.51 20.27
CA TYR A 167 7.48 26.33 21.11
C TYR A 167 6.06 25.78 20.96
N GLN A 168 5.11 26.55 20.39
CA GLN A 168 3.74 26.09 20.14
C GLN A 168 3.61 25.26 18.86
N GLN A 169 4.59 25.37 17.96
CA GLN A 169 4.53 24.74 16.64
C GLN A 169 5.71 23.81 16.38
N HIS A 170 6.84 24.03 17.06
CA HIS A 170 8.09 23.34 16.83
C HIS A 170 8.54 22.52 18.03
N GLU A 171 9.27 21.46 17.73
CA GLU A 171 9.98 20.62 18.68
C GLU A 171 11.45 20.59 18.27
N ARG A 172 12.35 20.88 19.21
CA ARG A 172 13.79 20.88 18.91
C ARG A 172 14.32 19.46 18.84
N ALA A 173 15.03 19.16 17.76
CA ALA A 173 15.83 17.96 17.64
C ALA A 173 17.20 18.10 18.32
N THR A 174 17.71 19.34 18.43
CA THR A 174 18.99 19.71 19.07
C THR A 174 18.77 20.62 20.27
N SER A 175 19.75 20.70 21.17
CA SER A 175 19.55 21.27 22.51
C SER A 175 19.68 22.80 22.59
N LYS A 176 20.07 23.50 21.52
CA LYS A 176 20.40 24.94 21.57
C LYS A 176 20.04 25.65 20.26
N GLY A 177 19.87 26.98 20.35
CA GLY A 177 19.60 27.85 19.21
C GLY A 177 18.17 28.37 19.17
N ASP A 178 17.99 29.56 18.60
CA ASP A 178 16.68 30.20 18.48
C ASP A 178 16.22 30.35 17.03
N THR A 179 17.11 30.03 16.07
CA THR A 179 16.81 30.09 14.64
C THR A 179 16.76 28.70 14.04
N ILE A 180 15.70 28.42 13.28
CA ILE A 180 15.49 27.16 12.56
C ILE A 180 16.43 27.13 11.35
N ILE A 181 17.20 26.06 11.22
CA ILE A 181 18.12 25.86 10.08
C ILE A 181 17.73 24.71 9.18
N GLU A 182 16.94 23.77 9.70
CA GLU A 182 16.50 22.60 8.96
C GLU A 182 15.22 22.04 9.57
N GLU A 183 14.28 21.62 8.72
CA GLU A 183 13.16 20.77 9.12
C GLU A 183 13.58 19.31 9.06
N TRP A 184 13.43 18.59 10.16
CA TRP A 184 13.73 17.17 10.24
C TRP A 184 12.49 16.30 10.03
N LEU A 185 11.32 16.71 10.50
CA LEU A 185 10.07 15.98 10.30
C LEU A 185 8.89 16.94 10.40
N SER A 186 7.95 16.88 9.44
CA SER A 186 6.79 17.77 9.43
C SER A 186 5.87 17.50 10.63
N GLY A 187 5.23 18.55 11.15
CA GLY A 187 4.26 18.44 12.24
C GLY A 187 2.90 17.92 11.77
N LEU A 188 2.04 17.51 12.71
CA LEU A 188 0.69 16.99 12.44
C LEU A 188 -0.39 17.86 13.07
N LYS A 189 -1.38 18.26 12.28
CA LYS A 189 -2.65 18.82 12.74
C LYS A 189 -3.78 17.83 12.50
N ASN A 190 -4.63 17.64 13.49
CA ASN A 190 -5.82 16.81 13.35
C ASN A 190 -6.89 17.50 12.47
N PRO A 191 -7.98 16.81 12.09
CA PRO A 191 -9.06 17.42 11.31
C PRO A 191 -9.74 18.63 11.99
N ALA A 192 -9.59 18.79 13.31
CA ALA A 192 -10.07 19.98 14.02
C ALA A 192 -9.10 21.18 13.94
N GLY A 193 -7.97 21.06 13.24
CA GLY A 193 -6.94 22.09 13.10
C GLY A 193 -6.00 22.19 14.31
N GLN A 194 -6.13 21.31 15.29
CA GLN A 194 -5.29 21.30 16.49
C GLN A 194 -3.97 20.62 16.20
N VAL A 195 -2.88 21.26 16.62
CA VAL A 195 -1.54 20.66 16.58
C VAL A 195 -1.50 19.47 17.54
N GLN A 196 -1.16 18.30 17.00
CA GLN A 196 -1.01 17.05 17.76
C GLN A 196 0.46 16.64 17.87
N LYS A 197 1.26 16.92 16.83
CA LYS A 197 2.72 16.78 16.84
C LYS A 197 3.34 18.05 16.26
N HIS A 198 4.36 18.57 16.92
CA HIS A 198 5.07 19.77 16.49
C HIS A 198 6.03 19.42 15.36
N THR A 199 6.39 20.37 14.50
CA THR A 199 7.44 20.15 13.49
C THR A 199 8.78 19.93 14.20
N LEU A 200 9.43 18.82 13.89
CA LEU A 200 10.76 18.53 14.41
C LEU A 200 11.78 19.35 13.63
N VAL A 201 12.53 20.21 14.32
CA VAL A 201 13.46 21.16 13.69
C VAL A 201 14.85 21.11 14.32
N ASN A 202 15.86 21.39 13.51
CA ASN A 202 17.21 21.68 13.98
C ASN A 202 17.41 23.19 14.10
N THR A 203 18.06 23.62 15.17
CA THR A 203 18.28 25.03 15.48
C THR A 203 19.77 25.36 15.66
N ARG A 204 20.14 26.61 15.41
CA ARG A 204 21.48 27.17 15.70
C ARG A 204 21.42 28.39 16.61
#